data_AF-A0A1J4WXD0-F1
#
_entry.id   AF-A0A1J4WXD0-F1
#
_cell.length_a   1.000
_cell.length_b   1.000
_cell.length_c   1.000
_cell.angle_alpha   90.00
_cell.angle_beta   90.00
_cell.angle_gamma   90.00
#
_symmetry.space_group_name_H-M   'P 1'
#
loop_
_entity.id
_entity.type
_entity.pdbx_description
1 polymer ?
#
loop_
_entity_poly.entity_id
_entity_poly.type
_entity_poly.pdbx_seq_one_letter_code
_entity_poly.pdbx_strand_id
1 'polypeptide(L)'
;MRTSKLFLILAVLMITSWFFPISYSAKAAAVSRDAIAIRVMPNPDHFSPLVWYGRKVELKGSPQNLLVDGYEAVRDGRTVYVNAANISGNNFYTNIYIISYNQAAENKTIDIFGQILAHWKFNTNSEINDNQKQKITRDVKRLANLSELNQALANYKNSHNGQAPALTSGSYLVGRSISKWPSWQASLGADLGLTMPLDPVNKLGGCPAGFNKETCWNETDKIFYFNFNLTATDIKSISHSPVYWYQDGVFYAGLETGYDIIATVPKISFNVAL
;
A
#
# COMPACT_ATOMS: atom_id res chain seq x y z
N MET A 1 22.67 73.65 -85.52
CA MET A 1 22.18 73.71 -84.12
C MET A 1 21.69 72.33 -83.70
N ARG A 2 22.23 71.78 -82.58
CA ARG A 2 21.77 70.65 -81.73
C ARG A 2 21.52 69.27 -82.40
N THR A 3 22.43 68.29 -82.31
CA THR A 3 22.72 67.30 -81.22
C THR A 3 21.61 66.29 -80.88
N SER A 4 21.89 64.99 -81.07
CA SER A 4 21.51 63.84 -80.20
C SER A 4 21.95 62.51 -80.85
N LYS A 5 23.16 61.95 -80.57
CA LYS A 5 23.46 60.79 -79.68
C LYS A 5 22.30 59.75 -79.58
N LEU A 6 22.46 58.54 -80.15
CA LEU A 6 23.12 57.32 -79.61
C LEU A 6 22.26 56.61 -78.53
N PHE A 7 21.74 55.41 -78.82
CA PHE A 7 22.04 54.16 -78.10
C PHE A 7 21.12 52.99 -78.52
N LEU A 8 21.74 51.90 -78.94
CA LEU A 8 21.19 50.56 -79.13
C LEU A 8 21.27 49.85 -77.77
N ILE A 9 20.16 49.32 -77.24
CA ILE A 9 20.19 48.47 -76.04
C ILE A 9 19.71 47.07 -76.43
N LEU A 10 20.68 46.16 -76.54
CA LEU A 10 20.50 44.72 -76.58
C LEU A 10 20.20 44.26 -75.14
N ALA A 11 19.00 43.75 -74.88
CA ALA A 11 18.65 43.17 -73.59
C ALA A 11 19.24 41.75 -73.48
N VAL A 12 20.36 41.61 -72.78
CA VAL A 12 20.91 40.31 -72.36
C VAL A 12 20.21 39.92 -71.05
N LEU A 13 19.33 38.92 -71.12
CA LEU A 13 18.74 38.25 -69.96
C LEU A 13 19.82 37.38 -69.29
N MET A 14 20.52 37.93 -68.30
CA MET A 14 21.33 37.15 -67.37
C MET A 14 20.39 36.43 -66.38
N ILE A 15 20.23 35.12 -66.58
CA ILE A 15 19.65 34.22 -65.58
C ILE A 15 20.70 34.08 -64.48
N THR A 16 20.60 34.91 -63.42
CA THR A 16 21.39 34.69 -62.21
C THR A 16 20.76 33.50 -61.48
N SER A 17 21.41 32.34 -61.53
CA SER A 17 21.01 31.23 -60.69
C SER A 17 21.26 31.63 -59.24
N TRP A 18 20.20 31.93 -58.52
CA TRP A 18 20.23 32.01 -57.07
C TRP A 18 20.44 30.59 -56.55
N PHE A 19 21.71 30.21 -56.40
CA PHE A 19 22.10 29.11 -55.52
C PHE A 19 21.76 29.53 -54.09
N PHE A 20 20.53 29.27 -53.66
CA PHE A 20 20.21 29.17 -52.24
C PHE A 20 20.73 27.81 -51.77
N PRO A 21 21.79 27.74 -50.94
CA PRO A 21 22.09 26.49 -50.27
C PRO A 21 20.89 26.16 -49.36
N ILE A 22 20.15 25.12 -49.71
CA ILE A 22 19.14 24.54 -48.82
C ILE A 22 19.94 23.89 -47.69
N SER A 23 20.16 24.65 -46.62
CA SER A 23 20.73 24.13 -45.39
C SER A 23 19.69 23.22 -44.73
N TYR A 24 19.78 21.92 -45.03
CA TYR A 24 19.10 20.90 -44.24
C TYR A 24 19.74 20.86 -42.85
N SER A 25 19.22 21.65 -41.91
CA SER A 25 19.43 21.37 -40.49
C SER A 25 18.61 20.13 -40.15
N ALA A 26 19.25 18.96 -40.18
CA ALA A 26 18.74 17.82 -39.44
C ALA A 26 18.71 18.23 -37.96
N LYS A 27 17.51 18.53 -37.44
CA LYS A 27 17.31 18.62 -35.98
C LYS A 27 17.67 17.25 -35.43
N ALA A 28 18.86 17.12 -34.84
CA ALA A 28 19.16 15.99 -33.98
C ALA A 28 18.04 15.93 -32.93
N ALA A 29 17.36 14.79 -32.82
CA ALA A 29 16.37 14.59 -31.77
C ALA A 29 17.08 14.85 -30.44
N ALA A 30 16.67 15.90 -29.73
CA ALA A 30 17.20 16.17 -28.41
C ALA A 30 16.89 14.95 -27.54
N VAL A 31 17.93 14.24 -27.12
CA VAL A 31 17.78 13.12 -26.18
C VAL A 31 17.21 13.71 -24.89
N SER A 32 15.99 13.29 -24.54
CA SER A 32 15.39 13.71 -23.28
C SER A 32 16.29 13.28 -22.13
N ARG A 33 16.49 14.17 -21.15
CA ARG A 33 17.22 13.87 -19.92
C ARG A 33 16.32 13.24 -18.86
N ASP A 34 15.07 12.98 -19.21
CA ASP A 34 14.09 12.41 -18.32
C ASP A 34 14.37 10.94 -18.04
N ALA A 35 14.13 10.54 -16.80
CA ALA A 35 14.34 9.19 -16.33
C ALA A 35 13.22 8.79 -15.38
N ILE A 36 12.77 7.55 -15.52
CA ILE A 36 11.91 6.86 -14.55
C ILE A 36 12.73 5.75 -13.93
N ALA A 37 12.75 5.70 -12.60
CA ALA A 37 13.44 4.69 -11.82
C ALA A 37 12.43 3.82 -11.07
N ILE A 38 12.69 2.51 -11.05
CA ILE A 38 11.93 1.53 -10.28
C ILE A 38 12.92 0.78 -9.40
N ARG A 39 12.62 0.69 -8.10
CA ARG A 39 13.38 -0.07 -7.11
C ARG A 39 12.43 -0.91 -6.27
N VAL A 40 12.83 -2.14 -5.96
CA VAL A 40 12.10 -3.01 -5.04
C VAL A 40 12.92 -3.14 -3.76
N MET A 41 12.28 -2.91 -2.61
CA MET A 41 12.91 -3.07 -1.30
C MET A 41 12.14 -4.08 -0.44
N PRO A 42 12.83 -4.94 0.31
CA PRO A 42 12.16 -5.88 1.21
C PRO A 42 11.41 -5.14 2.31
N ASN A 43 10.26 -5.71 2.70
CA ASN A 43 9.45 -5.23 3.81
C ASN A 43 9.18 -6.39 4.79
N PRO A 44 10.21 -6.88 5.49
CA PRO A 44 10.09 -8.09 6.34
C PRO A 44 9.19 -7.89 7.56
N ASP A 45 9.05 -6.65 8.02
CA ASP A 45 8.16 -6.29 9.14
C ASP A 45 6.74 -5.96 8.66
N HIS A 46 6.46 -6.14 7.36
CA HIS A 46 5.18 -5.90 6.72
C HIS A 46 4.61 -4.48 6.90
N PHE A 47 5.43 -3.47 7.16
CA PHE A 47 4.96 -2.10 7.39
C PHE A 47 4.03 -1.61 6.28
N SER A 48 3.00 -0.83 6.66
CA SER A 48 2.24 -0.03 5.69
C SER A 48 3.19 0.88 4.91
N PRO A 49 2.83 1.31 3.69
CA PRO A 49 3.70 2.18 2.89
C PRO A 49 4.03 3.49 3.62
N LEU A 50 3.09 4.03 4.41
CA LEU A 50 3.31 5.24 5.20
C LEU A 50 4.32 5.02 6.33
N VAL A 51 4.19 3.93 7.08
CA VAL A 51 5.13 3.60 8.16
C VAL A 51 6.51 3.28 7.60
N TRP A 52 6.59 2.51 6.50
CA TRP A 52 7.84 2.22 5.84
C TRP A 52 8.53 3.51 5.37
N TYR A 53 7.78 4.41 4.72
CA TYR A 53 8.27 5.72 4.29
C TYR A 53 8.81 6.52 5.49
N GLY A 54 8.05 6.63 6.57
CA GLY A 54 8.45 7.35 7.77
C GLY A 54 9.72 6.80 8.43
N ARG A 55 9.98 5.50 8.29
CA ARG A 55 11.16 4.84 8.87
C ARG A 55 12.38 4.82 7.96
N LYS A 56 12.20 4.75 6.63
CA LYS A 56 13.28 4.49 5.67
C LYS A 56 13.65 5.69 4.81
N VAL A 57 12.79 6.71 4.72
CA VAL A 57 13.05 7.92 3.94
C VAL A 57 13.56 9.03 4.86
N GLU A 58 14.75 9.55 4.56
CA GLU A 58 15.41 10.61 5.32
C GLU A 58 14.70 11.95 5.12
N LEU A 59 14.59 12.39 3.86
CA LEU A 59 13.95 13.64 3.48
C LEU A 59 12.44 13.42 3.31
N LYS A 60 11.70 13.79 4.35
CA LYS A 60 10.25 13.60 4.39
C LYS A 60 9.50 14.85 3.93
N GLY A 61 8.55 14.68 3.03
CA GLY A 61 7.53 15.64 2.65
C GLY A 61 6.18 15.33 3.31
N SER A 62 5.10 15.45 2.53
CA SER A 62 3.72 15.25 2.99
C SER A 62 3.04 14.18 2.14
N PRO A 63 3.33 12.89 2.41
CA PRO A 63 2.87 11.79 1.58
C PRO A 63 1.34 11.76 1.49
N GLN A 64 0.82 11.49 0.29
CA GLN A 64 -0.60 11.30 0.02
C GLN A 64 -0.89 9.82 -0.22
N ASN A 65 -1.96 9.30 0.39
CA ASN A 65 -2.38 7.92 0.18
C ASN A 65 -2.97 7.75 -1.22
N LEU A 66 -2.69 6.60 -1.84
CA LEU A 66 -3.28 6.18 -3.10
C LEU A 66 -3.33 4.65 -3.17
N LEU A 67 -4.01 4.14 -4.20
CA LEU A 67 -3.98 2.72 -4.54
C LEU A 67 -3.25 2.53 -5.87
N VAL A 68 -2.42 1.49 -5.94
CA VAL A 68 -1.82 1.02 -7.19
C VAL A 68 -2.20 -0.45 -7.34
N ASP A 69 -3.07 -0.73 -8.31
CA ASP A 69 -3.57 -2.08 -8.59
C ASP A 69 -4.18 -2.81 -7.37
N GLY A 70 -4.87 -2.04 -6.52
CA GLY A 70 -5.52 -2.52 -5.29
C GLY A 70 -4.63 -2.47 -4.04
N TYR A 71 -3.31 -2.36 -4.19
CA TYR A 71 -2.40 -2.24 -3.07
C TYR A 71 -2.30 -0.82 -2.54
N GLU A 72 -2.17 -0.70 -1.22
CA GLU A 72 -1.94 0.58 -0.57
C GLU A 72 -0.56 1.14 -0.95
N ALA A 73 -0.55 2.43 -1.22
CA ALA A 73 0.65 3.17 -1.55
C ALA A 73 0.63 4.56 -0.90
N VAL A 74 1.80 5.18 -0.83
CA VAL A 74 1.93 6.61 -0.58
C VAL A 74 2.71 7.29 -1.69
N ARG A 75 2.35 8.53 -2.01
CA ARG A 75 3.06 9.38 -2.96
C ARG A 75 3.60 10.61 -2.25
N ASP A 76 4.90 10.83 -2.39
CA ASP A 76 5.53 12.09 -2.00
C ASP A 76 6.22 12.72 -3.22
N GLY A 77 5.61 13.79 -3.72
CA GLY A 77 6.04 14.49 -4.94
C GLY A 77 6.18 13.55 -6.16
N ARG A 78 7.43 13.26 -6.53
CA ARG A 78 7.80 12.50 -7.72
C ARG A 78 7.89 10.99 -7.49
N THR A 79 7.72 10.52 -6.25
CA THR A 79 7.96 9.13 -5.88
C THR A 79 6.71 8.49 -5.29
N VAL A 80 6.39 7.28 -5.74
CA VAL A 80 5.33 6.43 -5.20
C VAL A 80 5.95 5.19 -4.55
N TYR A 81 5.47 4.85 -3.38
CA TYR A 81 5.89 3.70 -2.56
C TYR A 81 4.69 2.77 -2.41
N VAL A 82 4.71 1.61 -3.07
CA VAL A 82 3.59 0.65 -3.06
C VAL A 82 3.97 -0.56 -2.20
N ASN A 83 3.15 -0.90 -1.21
CA ASN A 83 3.32 -2.14 -0.45
C ASN A 83 2.57 -3.28 -1.13
N ALA A 84 3.29 -4.15 -1.84
CA ALA A 84 2.69 -5.24 -2.60
C ALA A 84 3.32 -6.59 -2.26
N ALA A 85 2.51 -7.65 -2.40
CA ALA A 85 2.95 -9.01 -2.18
C ALA A 85 3.87 -9.50 -3.31
N ASN A 86 4.89 -10.26 -2.94
CA ASN A 86 5.64 -11.13 -3.83
C ASN A 86 5.48 -12.57 -3.32
N ILE A 87 5.08 -13.46 -4.23
CA ILE A 87 4.82 -14.86 -3.91
C ILE A 87 5.81 -15.70 -4.69
N SER A 88 6.59 -16.50 -3.97
CA SER A 88 7.61 -17.38 -4.55
C SER A 88 7.46 -18.77 -3.95
N GLY A 89 6.88 -19.70 -4.72
CA GLY A 89 6.47 -20.99 -4.20
C GLY A 89 5.41 -20.82 -3.10
N ASN A 90 5.65 -21.42 -1.93
CA ASN A 90 4.77 -21.29 -0.75
C ASN A 90 5.13 -20.07 0.13
N ASN A 91 6.15 -19.29 -0.24
CA ASN A 91 6.56 -18.15 0.57
C ASN A 91 5.83 -16.88 0.15
N PHE A 92 5.30 -16.19 1.14
CA PHE A 92 4.67 -14.89 1.00
C PHE A 92 5.58 -13.78 1.56
N TYR A 93 5.90 -12.81 0.72
CA TYR A 93 6.69 -11.65 1.10
C TYR A 93 5.90 -10.38 0.82
N THR A 94 6.13 -9.34 1.61
CA THR A 94 5.78 -7.97 1.22
C THR A 94 7.03 -7.21 0.82
N ASN A 95 6.91 -6.38 -0.21
CA ASN A 95 7.97 -5.49 -0.66
C ASN A 95 7.41 -4.09 -0.88
N ILE A 96 8.27 -3.08 -0.74
CA ILE A 96 7.97 -1.72 -1.17
C ILE A 96 8.54 -1.51 -2.58
N TYR A 97 7.65 -1.27 -3.54
CA TYR A 97 7.99 -0.85 -4.89
C TYR A 97 8.05 0.67 -4.93
N ILE A 98 9.23 1.20 -5.20
CA ILE A 98 9.54 2.61 -5.25
C ILE A 98 9.65 3.00 -6.72
N ILE A 99 8.70 3.80 -7.19
CA ILE A 99 8.61 4.25 -8.58
C ILE A 99 8.76 5.76 -8.57
N SER A 100 9.75 6.29 -9.27
CA SER A 100 10.07 7.73 -9.26
C SER A 100 10.45 8.24 -10.64
N TYR A 101 10.31 9.54 -10.87
CA TYR A 101 10.87 10.23 -12.04
C TYR A 101 11.79 11.37 -11.61
N ASN A 102 12.77 11.75 -12.43
CA ASN A 102 13.79 12.78 -12.12
C ASN A 102 13.22 14.20 -11.90
N GLN A 103 14.04 15.09 -11.31
CA GLN A 103 13.65 16.49 -11.12
C GLN A 103 13.54 17.21 -12.47
N ALA A 104 12.60 18.16 -12.56
CA ALA A 104 12.35 18.97 -13.75
C ALA A 104 12.03 18.13 -15.01
N ALA A 105 11.42 16.96 -14.82
CA ALA A 105 10.95 16.13 -15.92
C ALA A 105 9.89 16.85 -16.76
N GLU A 106 9.89 16.60 -18.06
CA GLU A 106 8.91 17.13 -18.99
C GLU A 106 7.51 16.57 -18.69
N ASN A 107 6.47 17.32 -19.04
CA ASN A 107 5.07 16.89 -18.85
C ASN A 107 4.80 15.51 -19.45
N LYS A 108 5.42 15.19 -20.60
CA LYS A 108 5.31 13.88 -21.24
C LYS A 108 5.79 12.73 -20.34
N THR A 109 6.87 12.93 -19.59
CA THR A 109 7.37 11.92 -18.65
C THR A 109 6.46 11.79 -17.45
N ILE A 110 5.90 12.89 -16.96
CA ILE A 110 4.90 12.87 -15.88
C ILE A 110 3.65 12.11 -16.33
N ASP A 111 3.20 12.32 -17.57
CA ASP A 111 2.08 11.60 -18.17
C ASP A 111 2.37 10.10 -18.31
N ILE A 112 3.56 9.74 -18.80
CA ILE A 112 4.01 8.34 -18.88
C ILE A 112 4.08 7.71 -17.48
N PHE A 113 4.60 8.43 -16.48
CA PHE A 113 4.61 7.95 -15.10
C PHE A 113 3.21 7.68 -14.58
N GLY A 114 2.25 8.58 -14.86
CA GLY A 114 0.84 8.36 -14.56
C GLY A 114 0.26 7.11 -15.25
N GLN A 115 0.59 6.90 -16.53
CA GLN A 115 0.18 5.70 -17.27
C GLN A 115 0.80 4.42 -16.69
N ILE A 116 2.08 4.45 -16.32
CA ILE A 116 2.75 3.32 -15.64
C ILE A 116 1.97 2.98 -14.38
N LEU A 117 1.68 3.94 -13.51
CA LEU A 117 0.92 3.67 -12.28
C LEU A 117 -0.50 3.15 -12.54
N ALA A 118 -1.19 3.68 -13.55
CA ALA A 118 -2.56 3.27 -13.89
C ALA A 118 -2.63 1.85 -14.48
N HIS A 119 -1.58 1.42 -15.19
CA HIS A 119 -1.54 0.13 -15.88
C HIS A 119 -0.63 -0.90 -15.21
N TRP A 120 0.09 -0.53 -14.15
CA TRP A 120 0.93 -1.46 -13.41
C TRP A 120 0.07 -2.59 -12.83
N LYS A 121 0.50 -3.84 -13.01
CA LYS A 121 -0.18 -5.01 -12.46
C LYS A 121 0.79 -5.84 -11.61
N PHE A 122 0.40 -6.09 -10.36
CA PHE A 122 1.06 -7.01 -9.45
C PHE A 122 0.38 -8.38 -9.48
N ASN A 123 1.15 -9.42 -9.10
CA ASN A 123 0.68 -10.80 -8.94
C ASN A 123 -0.02 -11.33 -10.20
N THR A 124 0.59 -11.08 -11.36
CA THR A 124 0.09 -11.49 -12.69
C THR A 124 0.49 -12.91 -13.06
N ASN A 125 0.98 -13.70 -12.10
CA ASN A 125 1.31 -15.09 -12.34
C ASN A 125 0.07 -15.85 -12.81
N SER A 126 0.24 -16.82 -13.71
CA SER A 126 -0.87 -17.57 -14.32
C SER A 126 -1.76 -18.31 -13.31
N GLU A 127 -1.20 -18.67 -12.16
CA GLU A 127 -1.83 -19.38 -11.05
C GLU A 127 -2.64 -18.46 -10.11
N ILE A 128 -2.59 -17.14 -10.32
CA ILE A 128 -3.29 -16.13 -9.51
C ILE A 128 -4.42 -15.54 -10.35
N ASN A 129 -5.65 -15.97 -10.07
CA ASN A 129 -6.86 -15.34 -10.61
C ASN A 129 -7.27 -14.11 -9.78
N ASP A 130 -8.27 -13.36 -10.26
CA ASP A 130 -8.75 -12.13 -9.61
C ASP A 130 -9.24 -12.35 -8.17
N ASN A 131 -9.87 -13.50 -7.87
CA ASN A 131 -10.31 -13.80 -6.51
C ASN A 131 -9.12 -14.01 -5.57
N GLN A 132 -8.11 -14.76 -6.01
CA GLN A 132 -6.86 -14.96 -5.27
C GLN A 132 -6.14 -13.63 -5.07
N LYS A 133 -6.04 -12.80 -6.12
CA LYS A 133 -5.43 -11.47 -6.04
C LYS A 133 -6.09 -10.60 -4.97
N GLN A 134 -7.43 -10.58 -4.92
CA GLN A 134 -8.13 -9.83 -3.89
C GLN A 134 -7.82 -10.34 -2.47
N LYS A 135 -7.70 -11.65 -2.28
CA LYS A 135 -7.29 -12.24 -0.99
C LYS A 135 -5.87 -11.81 -0.60
N ILE A 136 -4.92 -11.92 -1.54
CA ILE A 136 -3.52 -11.50 -1.36
C ILE A 136 -3.45 -10.02 -0.97
N THR A 137 -4.17 -9.14 -1.69
CA THR A 137 -4.21 -7.70 -1.38
C THR A 137 -4.76 -7.43 0.03
N ARG A 138 -5.83 -8.12 0.44
CA ARG A 138 -6.37 -7.98 1.80
C ARG A 138 -5.39 -8.49 2.85
N ASP A 139 -4.67 -9.58 2.58
CA ASP A 139 -3.69 -10.13 3.51
C ASP A 139 -2.47 -9.22 3.68
N VAL A 140 -1.99 -8.55 2.62
CA VAL A 140 -0.96 -7.50 2.76
C VAL A 140 -1.44 -6.38 3.70
N LYS A 141 -2.68 -5.93 3.52
CA LYS A 141 -3.28 -4.92 4.41
C LYS A 141 -3.42 -5.43 5.86
N ARG A 142 -3.81 -6.69 6.06
CA ARG A 142 -3.87 -7.31 7.40
C ARG A 142 -2.52 -7.36 8.07
N LEU A 143 -1.47 -7.75 7.35
CA LEU A 143 -0.11 -7.81 7.90
C LEU A 143 0.41 -6.41 8.25
N ALA A 144 0.14 -5.40 7.41
CA ALA A 144 0.46 -4.00 7.72
C ALA A 144 -0.25 -3.50 8.97
N ASN A 145 -1.56 -3.74 9.07
CA ASN A 145 -2.34 -3.39 10.25
C ASN A 145 -1.84 -4.11 11.51
N LEU A 146 -1.50 -5.40 11.42
CA LEU A 146 -0.91 -6.15 12.55
C LEU A 146 0.44 -5.58 12.98
N SER A 147 1.29 -5.17 12.04
CA SER A 147 2.57 -4.54 12.35
C SER A 147 2.39 -3.26 13.18
N GLU A 148 1.44 -2.41 12.79
CA GLU A 148 1.11 -1.18 13.51
C GLU A 148 0.44 -1.44 14.87
N LEU A 149 -0.49 -2.38 14.93
CA LEU A 149 -1.12 -2.82 16.18
C LEU A 149 -0.08 -3.36 17.18
N ASN A 150 0.88 -4.15 16.71
CA ASN A 150 1.97 -4.67 17.53
C ASN A 150 2.92 -3.57 18.00
N GLN A 151 3.15 -2.54 17.18
CA GLN A 151 3.89 -1.35 17.61
C GLN A 151 3.14 -0.61 18.73
N ALA A 152 1.85 -0.35 18.56
CA ALA A 152 1.04 0.31 19.59
C ALA A 152 1.01 -0.49 20.90
N LEU A 153 0.86 -1.82 20.80
CA LEU A 153 0.89 -2.70 21.96
C LEU A 153 2.25 -2.73 22.67
N ALA A 154 3.35 -2.71 21.91
CA ALA A 154 4.69 -2.63 22.49
C ALA A 154 4.89 -1.32 23.25
N ASN A 155 4.47 -0.19 22.65
CA ASN A 155 4.53 1.12 23.31
C ASN A 155 3.69 1.15 24.59
N TYR A 156 2.48 0.59 24.55
CA TYR A 156 1.63 0.45 25.72
C TYR A 156 2.31 -0.39 26.81
N LYS A 157 2.85 -1.57 26.48
CA LYS A 157 3.54 -2.43 27.44
C LYS A 157 4.73 -1.71 28.08
N ASN A 158 5.48 -0.92 27.31
CA ASN A 158 6.60 -0.13 27.82
C ASN A 158 6.16 0.93 28.85
N SER A 159 4.98 1.53 28.69
CA SER A 159 4.42 2.48 29.66
C SER A 159 3.64 1.83 30.81
N HIS A 160 3.38 0.51 30.75
CA HIS A 160 2.54 -0.21 31.71
C HIS A 160 3.26 -1.41 32.35
N ASN A 161 4.56 -1.29 32.64
CA ASN A 161 5.35 -2.33 33.32
C ASN A 161 5.25 -3.73 32.66
N GLY A 162 5.21 -3.76 31.33
CA GLY A 162 5.09 -4.98 30.53
C GLY A 162 3.67 -5.56 30.43
N GLN A 163 2.67 -4.94 31.09
CA GLN A 163 1.29 -5.41 31.07
C GLN A 163 0.58 -5.01 29.78
N ALA A 164 -0.31 -5.88 29.29
CA ALA A 164 -1.17 -5.60 28.15
C ALA A 164 -2.55 -5.09 28.63
N PRO A 165 -3.36 -4.47 27.76
CA PRO A 165 -4.72 -4.09 28.09
C PRO A 165 -5.56 -5.29 28.59
N ALA A 166 -5.93 -5.26 29.87
CA ALA A 166 -6.60 -6.41 30.49
C ALA A 166 -8.06 -6.58 30.03
N LEU A 167 -8.69 -5.49 29.55
CA LEU A 167 -10.10 -5.46 29.14
C LEU A 167 -11.03 -6.10 30.19
N THR A 168 -10.83 -5.76 31.47
CA THR A 168 -11.61 -6.31 32.60
C THR A 168 -13.07 -5.87 32.59
N SER A 169 -13.36 -4.79 31.87
CA SER A 169 -14.70 -4.27 31.58
C SER A 169 -14.72 -3.63 30.19
N GLY A 170 -15.90 -3.31 29.68
CA GLY A 170 -16.05 -2.66 28.37
C GLY A 170 -15.94 -3.59 27.16
N SER A 171 -15.62 -4.87 27.36
CA SER A 171 -15.68 -5.92 26.33
C SER A 171 -16.62 -7.06 26.73
N TYR A 172 -17.11 -7.81 25.75
CA TYR A 172 -17.97 -8.97 25.98
C TYR A 172 -17.24 -10.12 26.70
N LEU A 173 -15.92 -10.24 26.48
CA LEU A 173 -15.06 -11.20 27.16
C LEU A 173 -13.81 -10.49 27.71
N VAL A 174 -13.43 -10.83 28.93
CA VAL A 174 -12.19 -10.32 29.56
C VAL A 174 -10.97 -10.70 28.73
N GLY A 175 -10.02 -9.78 28.59
CA GLY A 175 -8.77 -9.98 27.84
C GLY A 175 -8.96 -10.10 26.33
N ARG A 176 -10.17 -9.88 25.80
CA ARG A 176 -10.50 -10.15 24.41
C ARG A 176 -11.25 -9.01 23.76
N SER A 177 -10.99 -8.79 22.48
CA SER A 177 -11.79 -7.92 21.64
C SER A 177 -11.64 -8.35 20.18
N ILE A 178 -12.66 -8.10 19.35
CA ILE A 178 -12.58 -8.32 17.91
C ILE A 178 -13.03 -7.05 17.18
N SER A 179 -12.58 -6.84 15.95
CA SER A 179 -12.93 -5.67 15.12
C SER A 179 -14.43 -5.47 14.82
N LYS A 180 -15.29 -6.41 15.23
CA LYS A 180 -16.76 -6.29 15.25
C LYS A 180 -17.35 -5.78 16.55
N TRP A 181 -16.63 -5.86 17.65
CA TRP A 181 -17.13 -5.46 18.96
C TRP A 181 -16.89 -3.97 19.19
N PRO A 182 -17.80 -3.27 19.88
CA PRO A 182 -17.59 -1.88 20.27
C PRO A 182 -16.29 -1.67 21.06
N SER A 183 -15.90 -2.68 21.86
CA SER A 183 -14.68 -2.67 22.67
C SER A 183 -13.40 -2.53 21.86
N TRP A 184 -13.43 -2.85 20.56
CA TRP A 184 -12.29 -2.70 19.67
C TRP A 184 -11.82 -1.25 19.62
N GLN A 185 -12.74 -0.32 19.37
CA GLN A 185 -12.41 1.11 19.35
C GLN A 185 -12.52 1.74 20.74
N ALA A 186 -13.65 1.52 21.42
CA ALA A 186 -14.02 2.30 22.60
C ALA A 186 -13.22 1.95 23.87
N SER A 187 -12.64 0.75 23.93
CA SER A 187 -11.84 0.30 25.08
C SER A 187 -10.40 0.03 24.67
N LEU A 188 -10.18 -0.95 23.79
CA LEU A 188 -8.82 -1.34 23.39
C LEU A 188 -8.12 -0.24 22.60
N GLY A 189 -8.80 0.40 21.64
CA GLY A 189 -8.26 1.54 20.90
C GLY A 189 -7.94 2.74 21.78
N ALA A 190 -8.82 3.04 22.75
CA ALA A 190 -8.60 4.09 23.74
C ALA A 190 -7.36 3.81 24.60
N ASP A 191 -7.22 2.59 25.12
CA ASP A 191 -6.05 2.17 25.91
C ASP A 191 -4.75 2.29 25.10
N LEU A 192 -4.78 1.88 23.82
CA LEU A 192 -3.63 1.93 22.93
C LEU A 192 -3.37 3.31 22.33
N GLY A 193 -4.25 4.29 22.54
CA GLY A 193 -4.15 5.63 21.94
C GLY A 193 -4.19 5.60 20.40
N LEU A 194 -4.87 4.64 19.81
CA LEU A 194 -4.88 4.37 18.37
C LEU A 194 -6.31 4.30 17.84
N THR A 195 -6.55 4.89 16.66
CA THR A 195 -7.74 4.55 15.87
C THR A 195 -7.55 3.18 15.27
N MET A 196 -8.29 2.20 15.78
CA MET A 196 -8.02 0.80 15.46
C MET A 196 -8.42 0.47 14.02
N PRO A 197 -7.63 -0.32 13.28
CA PRO A 197 -7.98 -0.73 11.93
C PRO A 197 -9.18 -1.69 11.95
N LEU A 198 -10.00 -1.64 10.90
CA LEU A 198 -11.02 -2.66 10.63
C LEU A 198 -10.49 -3.63 9.60
N ASP A 199 -10.83 -4.92 9.76
CA ASP A 199 -10.49 -5.92 8.74
C ASP A 199 -11.13 -5.52 7.40
N PRO A 200 -10.47 -5.73 6.24
CA PRO A 200 -11.03 -5.35 4.95
C PRO A 200 -12.37 -6.01 4.61
N VAL A 201 -12.65 -7.20 5.16
CA VAL A 201 -13.96 -7.87 5.06
C VAL A 201 -14.78 -7.61 6.32
N ASN A 202 -14.13 -7.64 7.49
CA ASN A 202 -14.73 -7.45 8.81
C ASN A 202 -16.07 -8.16 8.91
N LYS A 203 -16.07 -9.50 8.96
CA LYS A 203 -17.30 -10.30 9.01
C LYS A 203 -17.07 -11.57 9.81
N LEU A 204 -18.03 -11.92 10.66
CA LEU A 204 -18.09 -13.23 11.33
C LEU A 204 -18.89 -14.22 10.47
N GLY A 205 -18.71 -15.51 10.74
CA GLY A 205 -19.63 -16.53 10.23
C GLY A 205 -21.08 -16.31 10.71
N GLY A 206 -22.03 -17.09 10.20
CA GLY A 206 -23.44 -16.95 10.59
C GLY A 206 -23.66 -17.21 12.08
N CYS A 207 -24.22 -16.23 12.80
CA CYS A 207 -24.63 -16.43 14.19
C CYS A 207 -25.97 -17.19 14.24
N PRO A 208 -26.15 -18.16 15.15
CA PRO A 208 -27.42 -18.89 15.29
C PRO A 208 -28.51 -18.02 15.96
N ALA A 209 -29.74 -18.54 15.97
CA ALA A 209 -30.85 -17.90 16.68
C ALA A 209 -30.51 -17.69 18.17
N GLY A 210 -30.94 -16.55 18.74
CA GLY A 210 -30.62 -16.13 20.10
C GLY A 210 -29.34 -15.30 20.23
N PHE A 211 -28.54 -15.19 19.17
CA PHE A 211 -27.33 -14.36 19.15
C PHE A 211 -27.55 -13.09 18.32
N ASN A 212 -26.86 -12.02 18.70
CA ASN A 212 -26.80 -10.80 17.89
C ASN A 212 -26.13 -11.11 16.53
N LYS A 213 -26.75 -10.67 15.43
CA LYS A 213 -26.32 -11.01 14.07
C LYS A 213 -24.97 -10.40 13.65
N GLU A 214 -24.49 -9.37 14.35
CA GLU A 214 -23.25 -8.67 14.01
C GLU A 214 -22.10 -9.06 14.94
N THR A 215 -22.37 -9.15 16.25
CA THR A 215 -21.35 -9.43 17.26
C THR A 215 -21.25 -10.90 17.63
N CYS A 216 -22.24 -11.71 17.21
CA CYS A 216 -22.46 -13.10 17.63
C CYS A 216 -22.35 -13.29 19.15
N TRP A 217 -22.80 -12.29 19.89
CA TRP A 217 -22.96 -12.31 21.34
C TRP A 217 -24.39 -12.64 21.72
N ASN A 218 -24.58 -13.51 22.70
CA ASN A 218 -25.87 -13.77 23.33
C ASN A 218 -25.93 -12.99 24.66
N GLU A 219 -26.86 -12.05 24.73
CA GLU A 219 -26.97 -11.14 25.87
C GLU A 219 -27.60 -11.79 27.11
N THR A 220 -28.42 -12.83 26.92
CA THR A 220 -29.08 -13.56 28.01
C THR A 220 -28.11 -14.53 28.68
N ASP A 221 -27.45 -15.35 27.87
CA ASP A 221 -26.57 -16.42 28.35
C ASP A 221 -25.13 -15.92 28.59
N LYS A 222 -24.82 -14.69 28.16
CA LYS A 222 -23.49 -14.06 28.26
C LYS A 222 -22.39 -14.92 27.63
N ILE A 223 -22.70 -15.50 26.47
CA ILE A 223 -21.79 -16.33 25.69
C ILE A 223 -21.53 -15.75 24.31
N PHE A 224 -20.30 -15.93 23.85
CA PHE A 224 -19.90 -15.68 22.47
C PHE A 224 -19.93 -16.98 21.66
N TYR A 225 -20.41 -16.93 20.43
CA TYR A 225 -20.61 -18.14 19.62
C TYR A 225 -19.30 -18.78 19.12
N PHE A 226 -18.28 -17.98 18.81
CA PHE A 226 -17.02 -18.46 18.24
C PHE A 226 -15.97 -18.78 19.30
N ASN A 227 -15.09 -19.72 18.98
CA ASN A 227 -13.98 -20.14 19.79
C ASN A 227 -12.76 -19.25 19.52
N PHE A 228 -12.08 -18.78 20.57
CA PHE A 228 -10.77 -18.12 20.47
C PHE A 228 -9.60 -19.13 20.38
N ASN A 229 -9.88 -20.43 20.32
CA ASN A 229 -8.83 -21.44 20.20
C ASN A 229 -8.23 -21.44 18.79
N LEU A 230 -7.01 -20.94 18.66
CA LEU A 230 -6.29 -20.84 17.39
C LEU A 230 -6.00 -22.19 16.73
N THR A 231 -5.92 -23.27 17.51
CA THR A 231 -5.66 -24.62 16.99
C THR A 231 -6.94 -25.37 16.60
N ALA A 232 -8.11 -24.79 16.87
CA ALA A 232 -9.37 -25.39 16.48
C ALA A 232 -9.54 -25.33 14.96
N THR A 233 -9.80 -26.50 14.38
CA THR A 233 -10.06 -26.68 12.94
C THR A 233 -11.54 -26.58 12.60
N ASP A 234 -12.40 -26.43 13.61
CA ASP A 234 -13.83 -26.24 13.40
C ASP A 234 -14.14 -24.84 12.84
N ILE A 235 -15.26 -24.75 12.10
CA ILE A 235 -15.70 -23.50 11.46
C ILE A 235 -16.10 -22.40 12.47
N LYS A 236 -16.25 -22.75 13.75
CA LYS A 236 -16.52 -21.79 14.83
C LYS A 236 -15.23 -21.22 15.42
N SER A 237 -14.04 -21.65 14.97
CA SER A 237 -12.81 -20.99 15.34
C SER A 237 -12.74 -19.57 14.75
N ILE A 238 -12.37 -18.60 15.58
CA ILE A 238 -12.26 -17.20 15.16
C ILE A 238 -11.23 -17.01 14.04
N SER A 239 -10.24 -17.91 13.92
CA SER A 239 -9.25 -17.88 12.84
C SER A 239 -9.86 -18.08 11.45
N HIS A 240 -11.08 -18.64 11.36
CA HIS A 240 -11.82 -18.80 10.10
C HIS A 240 -12.71 -17.59 9.78
N SER A 241 -12.75 -16.57 10.65
CA SER A 241 -13.50 -15.33 10.42
C SER A 241 -12.55 -14.21 9.98
N PRO A 242 -12.85 -13.47 8.90
CA PRO A 242 -12.04 -12.33 8.48
C PRO A 242 -12.33 -11.11 9.35
N VAL A 243 -11.76 -11.12 10.55
CA VAL A 243 -11.76 -10.06 11.54
C VAL A 243 -10.37 -9.96 12.16
N TYR A 244 -9.99 -8.79 12.66
CA TYR A 244 -8.92 -8.71 13.66
C TYR A 244 -9.46 -9.15 15.01
N TRP A 245 -8.61 -9.81 15.80
CA TRP A 245 -8.88 -10.05 17.21
C TRP A 245 -7.65 -9.83 18.08
N TYR A 246 -7.94 -9.46 19.30
CA TYR A 246 -7.03 -9.32 20.42
C TYR A 246 -7.36 -10.40 21.43
N GLN A 247 -6.33 -11.07 21.92
CA GLN A 247 -6.45 -12.03 23.01
C GLN A 247 -5.19 -11.97 23.87
N ASP A 248 -5.38 -11.61 25.15
CA ASP A 248 -4.39 -11.72 26.21
C ASP A 248 -3.03 -11.10 25.86
N GLY A 249 -3.05 -9.91 25.25
CA GLY A 249 -1.84 -9.18 24.89
C GLY A 249 -1.18 -9.60 23.58
N VAL A 250 -1.94 -10.20 22.67
CA VAL A 250 -1.52 -10.54 21.31
C VAL A 250 -2.62 -10.18 20.31
N PHE A 251 -2.22 -9.61 19.17
CA PHE A 251 -3.10 -9.34 18.03
C PHE A 251 -2.97 -10.42 16.96
N TYR A 252 -4.09 -10.69 16.30
CA TYR A 252 -4.20 -11.70 15.27
C TYR A 252 -5.12 -11.24 14.14
N ALA A 253 -4.93 -11.85 12.97
CA ALA A 253 -5.80 -11.72 11.81
C ALA A 253 -5.91 -13.07 11.11
N GLY A 254 -7.10 -13.37 10.57
CA GLY A 254 -7.31 -14.53 9.71
C GLY A 254 -6.83 -14.18 8.31
N LEU A 255 -5.74 -14.79 7.85
CA LEU A 255 -5.29 -14.64 6.48
C LEU A 255 -6.14 -15.54 5.57
N GLU A 256 -6.51 -15.03 4.40
CA GLU A 256 -7.37 -15.76 3.45
C GLU A 256 -6.60 -16.62 2.47
N THR A 257 -5.33 -16.28 2.29
CA THR A 257 -4.37 -17.11 1.59
C THR A 257 -3.79 -18.11 2.59
N GLY A 258 -3.86 -19.41 2.29
CA GLY A 258 -3.51 -20.52 3.19
C GLY A 258 -2.00 -20.65 3.48
N TYR A 259 -1.26 -19.54 3.52
CA TYR A 259 0.07 -19.49 4.09
C TYR A 259 -0.08 -19.74 5.60
N ASP A 260 0.76 -20.61 6.16
CA ASP A 260 0.61 -21.18 7.51
C ASP A 260 0.05 -20.19 8.54
N ILE A 261 -1.14 -20.54 9.02
CA ILE A 261 -2.03 -19.71 9.83
C ILE A 261 -1.44 -19.66 11.24
N ILE A 262 -0.68 -18.60 11.51
CA ILE A 262 -0.60 -17.78 12.73
C ILE A 262 0.52 -16.77 12.39
N ALA A 263 0.16 -15.69 11.70
CA ALA A 263 1.07 -14.55 11.59
C ALA A 263 1.12 -13.84 12.96
N THR A 264 1.76 -14.47 13.94
CA THR A 264 2.51 -13.68 14.90
C THR A 264 3.57 -12.99 14.07
N VAL A 265 3.29 -11.76 13.63
CA VAL A 265 4.33 -10.87 13.09
C VAL A 265 5.52 -11.04 14.03
N PRO A 266 6.71 -11.47 13.53
CA PRO A 266 7.84 -11.79 14.38
C PRO A 266 8.00 -10.65 15.38
N LYS A 267 8.10 -11.00 16.67
CA LYS A 267 8.26 -10.04 17.79
C LYS A 267 9.11 -8.89 17.28
N ILE A 268 8.47 -7.73 17.06
CA ILE A 268 9.19 -6.55 16.60
C ILE A 268 10.11 -6.19 17.76
N SER A 269 11.35 -6.62 17.66
CA SER A 269 12.43 -6.19 18.54
C SER A 269 12.67 -4.74 18.21
N PHE A 270 11.99 -3.84 18.91
CA PHE A 270 12.32 -2.43 18.90
C PHE A 270 13.68 -2.29 19.59
N ASN A 271 14.76 -2.36 18.81
CA ASN A 271 15.95 -1.61 19.17
C ASN A 271 15.57 -0.15 19.00
N VAL A 272 15.04 0.45 20.07
CA VAL A 272 15.01 1.90 20.22
C VAL A 272 16.48 2.30 20.40
N ALA A 273 17.17 2.53 19.29
CA ALA A 273 18.36 3.35 19.31
C ALA A 273 17.87 4.76 19.65
N LEU A 274 18.13 5.17 20.89
CA LEU A 274 18.18 6.57 21.29
C LEU A 274 19.22 7.31 20.43
#